data_AF-A0A7V6BCL5-F1
#
_entry.id   AF-A0A7V6BCL5-F1
#
_cell.length_a   1.000
_cell.length_b   1.000
_cell.length_c   1.000
_cell.angle_alpha   90.00
_cell.angle_beta   90.00
_cell.angle_gamma   90.00
#
_symmetry.space_group_name_H-M   'P 1'
#
loop_
_entity.id
_entity.type
_entity.pdbx_description
1 polymer ?
#
loop_
_entity_poly.entity_id
_entity_poly.type
_entity_poly.pdbx_seq_one_letter_code
_entity_poly.pdbx_strand_id
1 'polypeptide(L)'
;MKTKTASLIIIALTYSLLCSCLPNLLAEETINETKLLSQTEDRILKNRTAPLTVEVFDKNGLPARNTNVEVQHLKHLFYFGAGFDRSLLNTNNDEIDLRHRNAFLRLFNYSTVHIYWGYYEPQQGMFNTKIAIDSINWLKEHGLTARAHPIHWNHRASVPRWVEQMNPDPSTMRSLLTTRVKQLSETVLPQVHDADVFNEIVNWEKLNNTFTNPLTRLFNEWGKVKVIVDCTKEVKRLNPNLLLTINDFETSPKYYKLLKELIDAGAPFDYIGEQSHMHSGNWSFTQLWEILERLSSLNKPVLLTELSVLSAPQRNIDWTTQRPLQNWNSEPEYEKKQA
;
A
#
# COMPACT_ATOMS: atom_id res chain seq x y z
N MET A 1 -51.06 -42.54 -3.98
CA MET A 1 -50.65 -42.47 -2.56
C MET A 1 -49.64 -43.56 -2.29
N LYS A 2 -48.34 -43.25 -2.27
CA LYS A 2 -47.31 -44.18 -1.78
C LYS A 2 -46.25 -43.40 -1.01
N THR A 3 -46.21 -43.75 0.27
CA THR A 3 -45.30 -43.36 1.34
C THR A 3 -43.85 -43.72 1.00
N LYS A 4 -42.91 -42.80 1.26
CA LYS A 4 -41.47 -43.10 1.25
C LYS A 4 -41.00 -43.37 2.68
N THR A 5 -40.50 -44.59 2.86
CA THR A 5 -39.89 -45.15 4.06
C THR A 5 -38.50 -44.55 4.27
N ALA A 6 -38.21 -44.12 5.50
CA ALA A 6 -36.86 -43.73 5.93
C ALA A 6 -36.12 -44.98 6.45
N SER A 7 -34.88 -45.18 6.00
CA SER A 7 -33.97 -46.18 6.56
C SER A 7 -32.85 -45.46 7.32
N LEU A 8 -32.92 -45.56 8.64
CA LEU A 8 -31.84 -45.31 9.58
C LEU A 8 -30.78 -46.42 9.41
N ILE A 9 -29.52 -46.05 9.20
CA ILE A 9 -28.40 -46.96 9.42
C ILE A 9 -27.64 -46.44 10.65
N ILE A 10 -27.83 -47.15 11.75
CA ILE A 10 -27.01 -47.05 12.96
C ILE A 10 -25.83 -48.00 12.75
N ILE A 11 -24.62 -47.45 12.72
CA ILE A 11 -23.40 -48.22 13.00
C ILE A 11 -22.72 -47.51 14.16
N ALA A 12 -22.94 -48.06 15.35
CA ALA A 12 -22.10 -47.80 16.51
C ALA A 12 -21.04 -48.90 16.55
N LEU A 13 -19.76 -48.55 16.65
CA LEU A 13 -18.76 -49.36 17.34
C LEU A 13 -17.49 -48.54 17.65
N THR A 14 -17.38 -48.25 18.95
CA THR A 14 -16.18 -48.25 19.79
C THR A 14 -15.06 -47.23 19.55
N TYR A 15 -15.06 -46.26 20.46
CA TYR A 15 -13.89 -45.56 20.99
C TYR A 15 -12.71 -46.51 21.27
N SER A 16 -11.57 -46.21 20.68
CA SER A 16 -10.26 -46.50 21.27
C SER A 16 -9.53 -45.19 21.45
N LEU A 17 -9.43 -44.74 22.71
CA LEU A 17 -8.44 -43.75 23.12
C LEU A 17 -7.05 -44.33 22.81
N LEU A 18 -6.33 -43.69 21.90
CA LEU A 18 -4.87 -43.68 21.92
C LEU A 18 -4.42 -42.26 21.57
N CYS A 19 -4.22 -41.51 22.64
CA CYS A 19 -3.42 -40.32 22.66
C CYS A 19 -1.99 -40.72 22.26
N SER A 20 -1.59 -40.38 21.04
CA SER A 20 -0.18 -40.27 20.70
C SER A 20 0.01 -38.95 19.96
N CYS A 21 0.76 -38.07 20.62
CA CYS A 21 1.24 -36.81 20.08
C CYS A 21 2.00 -37.07 18.78
N LEU A 22 1.32 -36.94 17.64
CA LEU A 22 1.99 -36.70 16.37
C LEU A 22 2.20 -35.19 16.29
N PRO A 23 3.44 -34.68 16.28
CA PRO A 23 3.65 -33.31 15.85
C PRO A 23 3.05 -33.21 14.44
N ASN A 24 2.18 -32.22 14.22
CA ASN A 24 1.84 -31.77 12.88
C ASN A 24 3.15 -31.32 12.20
N LEU A 25 3.90 -32.26 11.63
CA LEU A 25 4.74 -31.99 10.49
C LEU A 25 3.78 -31.84 9.30
N LEU A 26 3.17 -30.66 9.20
CA LEU A 26 2.94 -30.12 7.88
C LEU A 26 4.36 -29.93 7.33
N ALA A 27 4.79 -30.84 6.46
CA ALA A 27 5.95 -30.55 5.64
C ALA A 27 5.66 -29.21 4.96
N GLU A 28 6.43 -28.17 5.29
CA GLU A 28 6.45 -26.96 4.49
C GLU A 28 6.76 -27.43 3.06
N GLU A 29 5.74 -27.42 2.21
CA GLU A 29 5.89 -27.76 0.82
C GLU A 29 6.84 -26.70 0.25
N THR A 30 8.10 -27.07 0.07
CA THR A 30 9.14 -26.13 -0.33
C THR A 30 8.77 -25.53 -1.68
N ILE A 31 8.70 -24.20 -1.73
CA ILE A 31 8.34 -23.46 -2.93
C ILE A 31 9.29 -23.84 -4.07
N ASN A 32 8.76 -24.48 -5.11
CA ASN A 32 9.51 -24.82 -6.30
C ASN A 32 9.50 -23.63 -7.27
N GLU A 33 10.47 -22.73 -7.11
CA GLU A 33 10.63 -21.52 -7.92
C GLU A 33 10.67 -21.83 -9.42
N THR A 34 11.45 -22.81 -9.86
CA THR A 34 11.56 -23.16 -11.29
C THR A 34 10.21 -23.55 -11.89
N LYS A 35 9.42 -24.34 -11.16
CA LYS A 35 8.07 -24.74 -11.59
C LYS A 35 7.10 -23.55 -11.60
N LEU A 36 7.19 -22.67 -10.60
CA LEU A 36 6.34 -21.47 -10.57
C LEU A 36 6.66 -20.52 -11.72
N LEU A 37 7.94 -20.28 -11.99
CA LEU A 37 8.39 -19.41 -13.07
C LEU A 37 8.05 -19.98 -14.45
N SER A 38 8.21 -21.30 -14.66
CA SER A 38 7.89 -21.93 -15.96
C SER A 38 6.40 -21.83 -16.35
N GLN A 39 5.51 -21.64 -15.38
CA GLN A 39 4.07 -21.49 -15.58
C GLN A 39 3.62 -20.02 -15.72
N THR A 40 4.54 -19.06 -15.72
CA THR A 40 4.19 -17.63 -15.68
C THR A 40 3.39 -17.19 -16.91
N GLU A 41 3.83 -17.58 -18.11
CA GLU A 41 3.15 -17.24 -19.37
C GLU A 41 1.71 -17.78 -19.40
N ASP A 42 1.51 -19.05 -19.02
CA ASP A 42 0.18 -19.66 -18.95
C ASP A 42 -0.73 -18.90 -17.97
N ARG A 43 -0.19 -18.48 -16.82
CA ARG A 43 -0.95 -17.66 -15.85
C ARG A 43 -1.26 -16.27 -16.38
N ILE A 44 -0.37 -15.65 -17.16
CA ILE A 44 -0.61 -14.35 -17.79
C ILE A 44 -1.72 -14.50 -18.83
N LEU A 45 -1.62 -15.47 -19.73
CA LEU A 45 -2.64 -15.74 -20.76
C LEU A 45 -4.00 -16.08 -20.13
N LYS A 46 -4.02 -16.78 -19.00
CA LYS A 46 -5.26 -17.14 -18.33
C LYS A 46 -5.89 -15.98 -17.56
N ASN A 47 -5.09 -15.19 -16.84
CA ASN A 47 -5.60 -14.25 -15.82
C ASN A 47 -5.46 -12.78 -16.23
N ARG A 48 -4.64 -12.45 -17.23
CA ARG A 48 -4.26 -11.07 -17.59
C ARG A 48 -4.48 -10.73 -19.06
N THR A 49 -5.01 -11.65 -19.87
CA THR A 49 -5.44 -11.37 -21.24
C THR A 49 -6.92 -11.69 -21.42
N ALA A 50 -7.52 -11.09 -22.44
CA ALA A 50 -8.87 -11.37 -22.89
C ALA A 50 -8.93 -11.22 -24.42
N PRO A 51 -9.82 -11.93 -25.13
CA PRO A 51 -10.03 -11.72 -26.55
C PRO A 51 -10.46 -10.27 -26.84
N LEU A 52 -9.90 -9.68 -27.89
CA LEU A 52 -10.32 -8.40 -28.45
C LEU A 52 -10.78 -8.60 -29.89
N THR A 53 -12.03 -8.25 -30.17
CA THR A 53 -12.59 -8.26 -31.53
C THR A 53 -12.67 -6.83 -32.03
N VAL A 54 -12.06 -6.55 -33.18
CA VAL A 54 -12.10 -5.25 -33.85
C VAL A 54 -12.89 -5.41 -35.15
N GLU A 55 -14.03 -4.74 -35.23
CA GLU A 55 -14.88 -4.72 -36.43
C GLU A 55 -14.78 -3.35 -37.10
N VAL A 56 -14.47 -3.34 -38.39
CA VAL A 56 -14.29 -2.12 -39.17
C VAL A 56 -15.32 -2.10 -40.29
N PHE A 57 -16.08 -1.01 -40.35
CA PHE A 57 -17.15 -0.81 -41.32
C PHE A 57 -16.86 0.41 -42.19
N ASP A 58 -17.29 0.38 -43.45
CA ASP A 58 -17.26 1.54 -44.33
C ASP A 58 -18.38 2.54 -44.00
N LYS A 59 -18.42 3.67 -44.72
CA LYS A 59 -19.44 4.71 -44.54
C LYS A 59 -20.88 4.23 -44.79
N ASN A 60 -21.07 3.09 -45.43
CA ASN A 60 -22.36 2.49 -45.73
C ASN A 60 -22.73 1.37 -44.73
N GLY A 61 -21.90 1.12 -43.70
CA GLY A 61 -22.12 0.06 -42.72
C GLY A 61 -21.74 -1.34 -43.19
N LEU A 62 -21.01 -1.49 -44.30
CA LEU A 62 -20.52 -2.78 -44.78
C LEU A 62 -19.13 -3.08 -44.21
N PRO A 63 -18.79 -4.35 -43.92
CA PRO A 63 -17.44 -4.70 -43.46
C PRO A 63 -16.36 -4.20 -44.42
N ALA A 64 -15.43 -3.43 -43.88
CA ALA A 64 -14.34 -2.86 -44.65
C ALA A 64 -13.41 -3.99 -45.16
N ARG A 65 -13.20 -4.04 -46.47
CA ARG A 65 -12.32 -5.03 -47.12
C ARG A 65 -10.95 -4.41 -47.37
N ASN A 66 -9.89 -5.23 -47.33
CA ASN A 66 -8.51 -4.82 -47.67
C ASN A 66 -8.05 -3.54 -46.93
N THR A 67 -8.50 -3.36 -45.69
CA THR A 67 -8.18 -2.17 -44.89
C THR A 67 -7.09 -2.51 -43.87
N ASN A 68 -6.06 -1.66 -43.79
CA ASN A 68 -5.05 -1.78 -42.76
C ASN A 68 -5.61 -1.27 -41.43
N VAL A 69 -5.52 -2.09 -40.39
CA VAL A 69 -5.93 -1.76 -39.03
C VAL A 69 -4.70 -1.75 -38.15
N GLU A 70 -4.45 -0.62 -37.47
CA GLU A 70 -3.41 -0.50 -36.46
C GLU A 70 -4.06 -0.41 -35.08
N VAL A 71 -3.56 -1.22 -34.13
CA VAL A 71 -4.02 -1.21 -32.75
C VAL A 71 -2.84 -0.84 -31.87
N GLN A 72 -2.97 0.25 -31.13
CA GLN A 72 -1.95 0.75 -30.22
C GLN A 72 -2.46 0.70 -28.77
N HIS A 73 -1.65 0.16 -27.86
CA HIS A 73 -1.93 0.23 -26.43
C HIS A 73 -1.57 1.62 -25.89
N LEU A 74 -2.56 2.38 -25.44
CA LEU A 74 -2.37 3.77 -24.99
C LEU A 74 -2.05 3.89 -23.49
N LYS A 75 -2.64 3.04 -22.65
CA LYS A 75 -2.50 3.14 -21.18
C LYS A 75 -2.75 1.80 -20.49
N HIS A 76 -1.89 1.43 -19.55
CA HIS A 76 -2.11 0.29 -18.67
C HIS A 76 -3.17 0.61 -17.62
N LEU A 77 -4.06 -0.35 -17.35
CA LEU A 77 -4.98 -0.30 -16.20
C LEU A 77 -4.27 -0.54 -14.86
N PHE A 78 -3.13 -1.24 -14.90
CA PHE A 78 -2.30 -1.46 -13.72
C PHE A 78 -1.56 -0.17 -13.35
N TYR A 79 -1.60 0.17 -12.07
CA TYR A 79 -0.87 1.32 -11.55
C TYR A 79 0.61 0.98 -11.37
N PHE A 80 1.45 1.71 -12.09
CA PHE A 80 2.89 1.65 -11.97
C PHE A 80 3.38 3.07 -11.71
N GLY A 81 3.99 3.28 -10.54
CA GLY A 81 4.19 4.62 -10.00
C GLY A 81 5.44 4.81 -9.17
N ALA A 82 5.64 6.05 -8.76
CA ALA A 82 6.75 6.48 -7.91
C ALA A 82 6.28 7.56 -6.91
N GLY A 83 7.06 7.77 -5.85
CA GLY A 83 6.89 8.92 -4.95
C GLY A 83 7.00 10.24 -5.72
N PHE A 84 6.13 11.19 -5.42
CA PHE A 84 6.13 12.49 -6.06
C PHE A 84 7.31 13.34 -5.57
N ASP A 85 8.28 13.59 -6.44
CA ASP A 85 9.34 14.56 -6.19
C ASP A 85 8.88 15.96 -6.60
N ARG A 86 8.98 16.91 -5.67
CA ARG A 86 8.61 18.30 -5.92
C ARG A 86 9.51 18.99 -6.95
N SER A 87 10.72 18.48 -7.20
CA SER A 87 11.59 18.96 -8.28
C SER A 87 10.90 18.88 -9.65
N LEU A 88 9.92 17.98 -9.83
CA LEU A 88 9.14 17.87 -11.05
C LEU A 88 8.38 19.16 -11.42
N LEU A 89 8.07 19.99 -10.43
CA LEU A 89 7.42 21.30 -10.62
C LEU A 89 8.38 22.40 -11.08
N ASN A 90 9.70 22.18 -11.04
CA ASN A 90 10.70 23.20 -11.37
C ASN A 90 10.63 23.61 -12.84
N THR A 91 10.37 24.88 -13.13
CA THR A 91 10.34 25.37 -14.52
C THR A 91 11.71 25.80 -15.05
N ASN A 92 12.79 25.60 -14.28
CA ASN A 92 14.13 26.06 -14.62
C ASN A 92 14.72 25.35 -15.85
N ASN A 93 14.12 24.22 -16.27
CA ASN A 93 14.39 23.52 -17.53
C ASN A 93 15.88 23.24 -17.78
N ASP A 94 16.67 23.01 -16.73
CA ASP A 94 18.01 22.47 -16.94
C ASP A 94 17.92 21.02 -17.47
N GLU A 95 19.03 20.53 -18.03
CA GLU A 95 19.04 19.21 -18.67
C GLU A 95 18.65 18.08 -17.71
N ILE A 96 19.01 18.20 -16.43
CA ILE A 96 18.75 17.18 -15.42
C ILE A 96 17.27 17.15 -15.07
N ASP A 97 16.66 18.30 -14.79
CA ASP A 97 15.24 18.45 -14.50
C ASP A 97 14.37 17.98 -15.67
N LEU A 98 14.75 18.33 -16.91
CA LEU A 98 14.04 17.87 -18.12
C LEU A 98 14.14 16.36 -18.31
N ARG A 99 15.34 15.79 -18.14
CA ARG A 99 15.53 14.32 -18.24
C ARG A 99 14.74 13.60 -17.16
N HIS A 100 14.76 14.09 -15.93
CA HIS A 100 14.00 13.52 -14.82
C HIS A 100 12.50 13.56 -15.09
N ARG A 101 11.95 14.74 -15.43
CA ARG A 101 10.52 14.89 -15.75
C ARG A 101 10.09 14.01 -16.92
N ASN A 102 10.85 14.01 -18.01
CA ASN A 102 10.53 13.20 -19.19
C ASN A 102 10.57 11.70 -18.88
N ALA A 103 11.54 11.24 -18.08
CA ALA A 103 11.59 9.85 -17.64
C ALA A 103 10.38 9.50 -16.76
N PHE A 104 10.06 10.36 -15.78
CA PHE A 104 8.93 10.18 -14.88
C PHE A 104 7.60 10.07 -15.63
N LEU A 105 7.32 11.02 -16.53
CA LEU A 105 6.08 11.05 -17.32
C LEU A 105 5.97 9.90 -18.33
N ARG A 106 7.11 9.38 -18.82
CA ARG A 106 7.12 8.24 -19.74
C ARG A 106 6.89 6.92 -19.02
N LEU A 107 7.40 6.77 -17.80
CA LEU A 107 7.40 5.49 -17.08
C LEU A 107 6.15 5.28 -16.23
N PHE A 108 5.63 6.34 -15.61
CA PHE A 108 4.62 6.21 -14.55
C PHE A 108 3.25 6.73 -14.97
N ASN A 109 2.21 6.04 -14.49
CA ASN A 109 0.80 6.45 -14.63
C ASN A 109 0.12 6.74 -13.28
N TYR A 110 0.89 6.64 -12.18
CA TYR A 110 0.44 6.72 -10.81
C TYR A 110 1.52 7.36 -9.94
N SER A 111 1.19 8.15 -8.92
CA SER A 111 2.20 8.75 -8.04
C SER A 111 1.68 9.08 -6.64
N THR A 112 2.57 8.94 -5.66
CA THR A 112 2.29 9.16 -4.24
C THR A 112 2.66 10.58 -3.80
N VAL A 113 1.67 11.36 -3.38
CA VAL A 113 1.82 12.69 -2.80
C VAL A 113 1.89 12.59 -1.28
N HIS A 114 2.98 13.07 -0.70
CA HIS A 114 3.21 13.02 0.74
C HIS A 114 2.41 14.10 1.49
N ILE A 115 1.62 13.69 2.48
CA ILE A 115 0.75 14.56 3.30
C ILE A 115 1.06 14.42 4.80
N TYR A 116 2.32 14.20 5.16
CA TYR A 116 2.77 13.94 6.53
C TYR A 116 2.29 15.04 7.47
N TRP A 117 1.85 14.70 8.68
CA TRP A 117 1.06 15.65 9.47
C TRP A 117 1.83 16.93 9.80
N GLY A 118 3.07 16.84 10.26
CA GLY A 118 3.92 17.98 10.59
C GLY A 118 4.30 18.82 9.38
N TYR A 119 4.32 18.22 8.18
CA TYR A 119 4.57 18.97 6.95
C TYR A 119 3.31 19.67 6.45
N TYR A 120 2.16 18.99 6.53
CA TYR A 120 0.87 19.50 6.09
C TYR A 120 0.28 20.53 7.06
N GLU A 121 0.52 20.39 8.37
CA GLU A 121 0.06 21.29 9.43
C GLU A 121 1.25 21.63 10.36
N PRO A 122 2.19 22.48 9.92
CA PRO A 122 3.38 22.84 10.70
C PRO A 122 3.06 23.57 12.02
N GLN A 123 1.90 24.23 12.10
CA GLN A 123 1.34 24.81 13.32
C GLN A 123 -0.15 24.51 13.36
N GLN A 124 -0.73 24.39 14.56
CA GLN A 124 -2.15 24.07 14.72
C GLN A 124 -3.04 25.02 13.90
N GLY A 125 -3.84 24.47 13.00
CA GLY A 125 -4.74 25.22 12.11
C GLY A 125 -4.08 25.91 10.92
N MET A 126 -2.75 25.86 10.79
CA MET A 126 -2.01 26.46 9.67
C MET A 126 -1.63 25.37 8.66
N PHE A 127 -2.45 25.21 7.63
CA PHE A 127 -2.31 24.12 6.66
C PHE A 127 -1.56 24.54 5.39
N ASN A 128 -0.58 23.72 5.00
CA ASN A 128 0.13 23.79 3.73
C ASN A 128 -0.68 23.17 2.57
N THR A 129 -2.00 23.36 2.56
CA THR A 129 -2.93 22.73 1.58
C THR A 129 -2.51 22.96 0.14
N LYS A 130 -2.09 24.19 -0.19
CA LYS A 130 -1.71 24.57 -1.55
C LYS A 130 -0.61 23.67 -2.11
N ILE A 131 0.36 23.29 -1.28
CA ILE A 131 1.50 22.46 -1.70
C ILE A 131 1.00 21.09 -2.20
N ALA A 132 0.13 20.43 -1.43
CA ALA A 132 -0.42 19.14 -1.83
C ALA A 132 -1.32 19.25 -3.06
N ILE A 133 -2.14 20.29 -3.15
CA ILE A 133 -3.04 20.53 -4.29
C ILE A 133 -2.26 20.82 -5.58
N ASP A 134 -1.19 21.63 -5.52
CA ASP A 134 -0.34 21.91 -6.68
C ASP A 134 0.28 20.62 -7.23
N SER A 135 0.79 19.74 -6.34
CA SER A 135 1.32 18.42 -6.73
C SER A 135 0.27 17.54 -7.39
N ILE A 136 -0.94 17.48 -6.82
CA ILE A 136 -2.04 16.66 -7.35
C ILE A 136 -2.52 17.20 -8.71
N ASN A 137 -2.65 18.52 -8.85
CA ASN A 137 -3.07 19.13 -10.11
C ASN A 137 -2.04 18.89 -11.20
N TRP A 138 -0.74 19.03 -10.90
CA TRP A 138 0.31 18.73 -11.86
C TRP A 138 0.25 17.27 -12.33
N LEU A 139 0.02 16.31 -11.43
CA LEU A 139 -0.15 14.91 -11.81
C LEU A 139 -1.34 14.71 -12.75
N LYS A 140 -2.49 15.33 -12.43
CA LYS A 140 -3.71 15.25 -13.24
C LYS A 140 -3.54 15.86 -14.63
N GLU A 141 -2.90 17.03 -14.71
CA GLU A 141 -2.59 17.72 -15.97
C GLU A 141 -1.74 16.86 -16.91
N HIS A 142 -0.89 15.99 -16.36
CA HIS A 142 -0.07 15.06 -17.12
C HIS A 142 -0.67 13.65 -17.26
N GLY A 143 -1.92 13.44 -16.84
CA GLY A 143 -2.64 12.16 -17.00
C GLY A 143 -2.28 11.06 -15.99
N LEU A 144 -1.56 11.41 -14.92
CA LEU A 144 -1.23 10.50 -13.82
C LEU A 144 -2.33 10.50 -12.76
N THR A 145 -2.47 9.35 -12.11
CA THR A 145 -3.38 9.17 -10.97
C THR A 145 -2.64 9.46 -9.65
N ALA A 146 -3.21 10.30 -8.80
CA ALA A 146 -2.60 10.68 -7.52
C ALA A 146 -3.08 9.81 -6.36
N ARG A 147 -2.15 9.43 -5.47
CA ARG A 147 -2.36 8.78 -4.18
C ARG A 147 -1.90 9.69 -3.05
N ALA A 148 -2.53 9.65 -1.88
CA ALA A 148 -2.05 10.38 -0.70
C ALA A 148 -1.38 9.46 0.35
N HIS A 149 -0.25 9.88 0.90
CA HIS A 149 0.48 9.10 1.91
C HIS A 149 1.04 9.95 3.06
N PRO A 150 0.78 9.63 4.34
CA PRO A 150 -0.41 8.98 4.87
C PRO A 150 -1.29 9.96 5.69
N ILE A 151 -2.53 9.57 5.97
CA ILE A 151 -3.46 10.33 6.81
C ILE A 151 -3.02 10.26 8.28
N HIS A 152 -2.81 9.05 8.79
CA HIS A 152 -2.34 8.78 10.15
C HIS A 152 -1.03 7.97 10.14
N TRP A 153 -0.03 8.43 10.88
CA TRP A 153 1.23 7.70 11.03
C TRP A 153 1.83 7.99 12.41
N ASN A 154 2.10 6.92 13.15
CA ASN A 154 2.57 6.98 14.54
C ASN A 154 4.07 7.28 14.65
N HIS A 155 4.66 8.05 13.74
CA HIS A 155 6.10 8.27 13.66
C HIS A 155 6.45 9.75 13.79
N ARG A 156 7.62 10.06 14.37
CA ARG A 156 8.12 11.44 14.58
C ARG A 156 8.27 12.25 13.29
N ALA A 157 8.51 11.57 12.16
CA ALA A 157 8.57 12.23 10.86
C ALA A 157 7.20 12.75 10.40
N SER A 158 6.13 12.23 10.99
CA SER A 158 4.76 12.67 10.72
C SER A 158 4.18 13.52 11.83
N VAL A 159 4.31 13.15 13.11
CA VAL A 159 3.66 13.91 14.19
C VAL A 159 4.23 15.34 14.26
N PRO A 160 3.41 16.40 14.21
CA PRO A 160 3.91 17.76 14.29
C PRO A 160 4.52 18.08 15.66
N ARG A 161 5.59 18.88 15.68
CA ARG A 161 6.24 19.33 16.91
C ARG A 161 5.27 20.01 17.89
N TRP A 162 4.27 20.75 17.39
CA TRP A 162 3.29 21.41 18.25
C TRP A 162 2.36 20.41 18.96
N VAL A 163 2.06 19.26 18.36
CA VAL A 163 1.30 18.17 19.01
C VAL A 163 2.15 17.52 20.10
N GLU A 164 3.44 17.28 19.81
CA GLU A 164 4.39 16.75 20.79
C GLU A 164 4.52 17.69 22.01
N GLN A 165 4.68 19.00 21.75
CA GLN A 165 4.80 20.02 22.79
C GLN A 165 3.51 20.19 23.60
N MET A 166 2.35 20.10 22.94
CA MET A 166 1.04 20.12 23.60
C MET A 166 0.86 18.90 24.53
N ASN A 167 1.48 17.77 24.18
CA ASN A 167 1.40 16.50 24.90
C ASN A 167 -0.06 16.12 25.28
N PRO A 168 -1.00 16.10 24.32
CA PRO A 168 -2.43 15.97 24.58
C PRO A 168 -2.78 14.66 25.28
N ASP A 169 -3.83 14.64 26.11
CA ASP A 169 -4.41 13.38 26.59
C ASP A 169 -5.07 12.60 25.41
N PRO A 170 -5.42 11.31 25.60
CA PRO A 170 -6.02 10.51 24.52
C PRO A 170 -7.28 11.11 23.89
N SER A 171 -8.16 11.74 24.68
CA SER A 171 -9.37 12.40 24.19
C SER A 171 -9.06 13.60 23.28
N THR A 172 -8.12 14.44 23.71
CA THR A 172 -7.64 15.59 22.95
C THR A 172 -6.92 15.12 21.70
N MET A 173 -6.08 14.07 21.80
CA MET A 173 -5.39 13.49 20.66
C MET A 173 -6.39 12.96 19.62
N ARG A 174 -7.43 12.23 20.04
CA ARG A 174 -8.49 11.77 19.13
C ARG A 174 -9.21 12.93 18.44
N SER A 175 -9.44 14.03 19.16
CA SER A 175 -10.04 15.25 18.61
C SER A 175 -9.14 15.91 17.57
N LEU A 176 -7.82 15.96 17.79
CA LEU A 176 -6.86 16.48 16.80
C LEU A 176 -6.85 15.63 15.53
N LEU A 177 -6.86 14.29 15.66
CA LEU A 177 -6.97 13.38 14.51
C LEU A 177 -8.26 13.63 13.73
N THR A 178 -9.38 13.82 14.43
CA THR A 178 -10.70 14.13 13.83
C THR A 178 -10.65 15.44 13.03
N THR A 179 -10.11 16.52 13.62
CA THR A 179 -9.95 17.82 12.95
C THR A 179 -9.08 17.70 11.70
N ARG A 180 -7.97 16.97 11.79
CA ARG A 180 -7.11 16.69 10.65
C ARG A 180 -7.84 15.95 9.53
N VAL A 181 -8.61 14.90 9.85
CA VAL A 181 -9.38 14.17 8.83
C VAL A 181 -10.39 15.09 8.16
N LYS A 182 -11.12 15.92 8.92
CA LYS A 182 -12.07 16.90 8.34
C LYS A 182 -11.38 17.83 7.35
N GLN A 183 -10.27 18.46 7.76
CA GLN A 183 -9.52 19.36 6.90
C GLN A 183 -9.03 18.67 5.61
N LEU A 184 -8.48 17.47 5.72
CA LEU A 184 -8.03 16.69 4.57
C LEU A 184 -9.21 16.30 3.66
N SER A 185 -10.36 15.96 4.24
CA SER A 185 -11.59 15.60 3.51
C SER A 185 -12.23 16.76 2.76
N GLU A 186 -12.04 17.99 3.25
CA GLU A 186 -12.53 19.20 2.58
C GLU A 186 -11.58 19.69 1.48
N THR A 187 -10.36 19.13 1.38
CA THR A 187 -9.31 19.68 0.53
C THR A 187 -8.63 18.62 -0.36
N VAL A 188 -7.76 17.80 0.22
CA VAL A 188 -6.82 16.92 -0.51
C VAL A 188 -7.46 15.59 -0.89
N LEU A 189 -8.19 14.96 0.03
CA LEU A 189 -8.71 13.61 -0.15
C LEU A 189 -9.74 13.46 -1.29
N PRO A 190 -10.61 14.45 -1.58
CA PRO A 190 -11.49 14.38 -2.75
C PRO A 190 -10.72 14.39 -4.09
N GLN A 191 -9.45 14.78 -4.09
CA GLN A 191 -8.66 14.97 -5.30
C GLN A 191 -7.76 13.76 -5.64
N VAL A 192 -7.67 12.76 -4.78
CA VAL A 192 -6.83 11.57 -4.97
C VAL A 192 -7.67 10.32 -5.18
N HIS A 193 -7.09 9.31 -5.84
CA HIS A 193 -7.74 8.03 -6.09
C HIS A 193 -7.83 7.19 -4.82
N ASP A 194 -6.74 7.14 -4.06
CA ASP A 194 -6.64 6.34 -2.84
C ASP A 194 -5.62 6.93 -1.87
N ALA A 195 -5.69 6.51 -0.60
CA ALA A 195 -4.83 7.01 0.45
C ALA A 195 -4.46 5.96 1.48
N ASP A 196 -3.25 6.07 2.03
CA ASP A 196 -2.85 5.32 3.22
C ASP A 196 -3.54 5.93 4.44
N VAL A 197 -4.56 5.24 4.96
CA VAL A 197 -5.30 5.71 6.14
C VAL A 197 -4.45 5.56 7.40
N PHE A 198 -3.70 4.47 7.50
CA PHE A 198 -2.71 4.24 8.55
C PHE A 198 -1.41 3.72 7.94
N ASN A 199 -0.29 4.24 8.44
CA ASN A 199 1.06 3.78 8.11
C ASN A 199 1.75 3.21 9.37
N GLU A 200 2.45 2.08 9.22
CA GLU A 200 3.39 1.50 10.19
C GLU A 200 2.81 1.26 11.60
N ILE A 201 1.70 0.53 11.64
CA ILE A 201 0.92 0.26 12.86
C ILE A 201 1.21 -1.09 13.49
N VAL A 202 2.00 -1.96 12.86
CA VAL A 202 2.39 -3.24 13.47
C VAL A 202 3.38 -3.03 14.61
N ASN A 203 4.41 -2.21 14.37
CA ASN A 203 5.50 -1.94 15.32
C ASN A 203 5.31 -0.64 16.13
N TRP A 204 4.07 -0.16 16.26
CA TRP A 204 3.69 1.10 16.91
C TRP A 204 4.29 1.34 18.30
N GLU A 205 4.53 0.28 19.09
CA GLU A 205 5.06 0.35 20.47
C GLU A 205 6.55 0.72 20.51
N LYS A 206 7.33 0.34 19.48
CA LYS A 206 8.80 0.53 19.46
C LYS A 206 9.19 2.02 19.43
N LEU A 207 8.25 2.90 19.13
CA LEU A 207 8.46 4.34 19.00
C LEU A 207 8.43 5.07 20.36
N ASN A 208 8.05 4.39 21.45
CA ASN A 208 8.08 4.94 22.80
C ASN A 208 9.49 5.25 23.35
N ASN A 209 10.54 4.64 22.78
CA ASN A 209 11.88 4.74 23.35
C ASN A 209 12.61 6.05 22.99
N THR A 210 12.04 6.88 22.10
CA THR A 210 12.70 8.13 21.64
C THR A 210 11.84 9.38 21.84
N PHE A 211 10.51 9.26 21.93
CA PHE A 211 9.58 10.32 22.34
C PHE A 211 8.23 9.72 22.75
N THR A 212 7.52 10.33 23.71
CA THR A 212 6.19 9.85 24.14
C THR A 212 5.13 10.22 23.10
N ASN A 213 4.99 9.41 22.06
CA ASN A 213 4.04 9.68 20.99
C ASN A 213 2.59 9.69 21.53
N PRO A 214 1.85 10.82 21.42
CA PRO A 214 0.47 10.89 21.90
C PRO A 214 -0.49 9.89 21.24
N LEU A 215 -0.23 9.50 19.98
CA LEU A 215 -1.02 8.44 19.32
C LEU A 215 -0.74 7.06 19.94
N THR A 216 0.49 6.77 20.35
CA THR A 216 0.80 5.56 21.14
C THR A 216 0.06 5.54 22.48
N ARG A 217 -0.03 6.68 23.19
CA ARG A 217 -0.83 6.76 24.43
C ARG A 217 -2.31 6.51 24.17
N LEU A 218 -2.87 7.06 23.10
CA LEU A 218 -4.24 6.78 22.68
C LEU A 218 -4.46 5.29 22.37
N PHE A 219 -3.54 4.64 21.67
CA PHE A 219 -3.61 3.19 21.40
C PHE A 219 -3.54 2.34 22.68
N ASN A 220 -2.68 2.72 23.63
CA ASN A 220 -2.58 2.04 24.93
C ASN A 220 -3.88 2.15 25.73
N GLU A 221 -4.48 3.34 25.78
CA GLU A 221 -5.66 3.58 26.62
C GLU A 221 -6.95 3.04 25.99
N TRP A 222 -7.15 3.26 24.68
CA TRP A 222 -8.43 2.97 24.02
C TRP A 222 -8.40 1.68 23.18
N GLY A 223 -7.23 1.05 23.07
CA GLY A 223 -7.00 -0.15 22.29
C GLY A 223 -6.72 0.16 20.81
N LYS A 224 -5.55 -0.26 20.32
CA LYS A 224 -5.09 -0.04 18.93
C LYS A 224 -6.14 -0.38 17.87
N VAL A 225 -6.66 -1.62 17.88
CA VAL A 225 -7.61 -2.09 16.85
C VAL A 225 -8.87 -1.23 16.83
N LYS A 226 -9.42 -0.89 18.00
CA LYS A 226 -10.60 -0.03 18.12
C LYS A 226 -10.33 1.36 17.53
N VAL A 227 -9.23 2.00 17.92
CA VAL A 227 -8.87 3.34 17.43
C VAL A 227 -8.70 3.33 15.92
N ILE A 228 -8.03 2.32 15.36
CA ILE A 228 -7.81 2.21 13.91
C ILE A 228 -9.16 2.04 13.19
N VAL A 229 -10.01 1.12 13.64
CA VAL A 229 -11.35 0.91 13.05
C VAL A 229 -12.17 2.21 13.08
N ASP A 230 -12.19 2.91 14.21
CA ASP A 230 -12.96 4.15 14.37
C ASP A 230 -12.45 5.27 13.45
N CYS A 231 -11.13 5.46 13.38
CA CYS A 231 -10.51 6.45 12.48
C CYS A 231 -10.75 6.09 11.00
N THR A 232 -10.62 4.81 10.61
CA THR A 232 -10.86 4.38 9.23
C THR A 232 -12.33 4.56 8.85
N LYS A 233 -13.27 4.24 9.75
CA LYS A 233 -14.71 4.52 9.54
C LYS A 233 -14.99 6.00 9.39
N GLU A 234 -14.33 6.86 10.18
CA GLU A 234 -14.47 8.30 10.06
C GLU A 234 -13.98 8.83 8.70
N VAL A 235 -12.79 8.41 8.27
CA VAL A 235 -12.24 8.78 6.95
C VAL A 235 -13.18 8.34 5.83
N LYS A 236 -13.64 7.08 5.85
CA LYS A 236 -14.55 6.54 4.83
C LYS A 236 -15.91 7.25 4.84
N ARG A 237 -16.45 7.60 6.02
CA ARG A 237 -17.72 8.34 6.14
C ARG A 237 -17.63 9.73 5.51
N LEU A 238 -16.51 10.43 5.67
CA LEU A 238 -16.29 11.75 5.10
C LEU A 238 -15.90 11.68 3.60
N ASN A 239 -15.30 10.57 3.17
CA ASN A 239 -14.81 10.37 1.79
C ASN A 239 -15.31 9.02 1.25
N PRO A 240 -16.61 8.89 0.92
CA PRO A 240 -17.21 7.58 0.58
C PRO A 240 -16.60 6.92 -0.67
N ASN A 241 -16.07 7.72 -1.59
CA ASN A 241 -15.46 7.24 -2.85
C ASN A 241 -13.94 7.02 -2.74
N LEU A 242 -13.30 7.44 -1.65
CA LEU A 242 -11.86 7.30 -1.48
C LEU A 242 -11.53 5.84 -1.12
N LEU A 243 -10.61 5.24 -1.86
CA LEU A 243 -10.10 3.91 -1.53
C LEU A 243 -9.03 4.03 -0.43
N LEU A 244 -9.14 3.20 0.60
CA LEU A 244 -8.29 3.27 1.79
C LEU A 244 -7.32 2.09 1.84
N THR A 245 -6.08 2.39 2.20
CA THR A 245 -5.01 1.41 2.34
C THR A 245 -4.48 1.41 3.77
N ILE A 246 -4.27 0.21 4.33
CA ILE A 246 -3.41 0.03 5.50
C ILE A 246 -2.02 -0.29 4.96
N ASN A 247 -1.00 0.48 5.32
CA ASN A 247 0.35 0.38 4.77
C ASN A 247 1.38 0.07 5.89
N ASP A 248 2.30 -0.85 5.66
CA ASP A 248 3.36 -1.20 6.61
C ASP A 248 4.56 -1.81 5.86
N PHE A 249 5.75 -1.78 6.47
CA PHE A 249 6.95 -2.50 5.99
C PHE A 249 7.10 -3.88 6.63
N GLU A 250 6.26 -4.21 7.61
CA GLU A 250 6.34 -5.47 8.33
C GLU A 250 5.90 -6.65 7.46
N THR A 251 6.88 -7.44 7.03
CA THR A 251 6.67 -8.60 6.16
C THR A 251 6.36 -9.90 6.91
N SER A 252 6.43 -9.94 8.25
CA SER A 252 6.18 -11.16 9.04
C SER A 252 4.69 -11.46 9.24
N PRO A 253 4.32 -12.65 9.77
CA PRO A 253 2.92 -13.00 10.04
C PRO A 253 2.17 -12.04 10.99
N LYS A 254 2.89 -11.15 11.69
CA LYS A 254 2.30 -10.11 12.54
C LYS A 254 1.43 -9.15 11.74
N TYR A 255 1.85 -8.76 10.55
CA TYR A 255 1.08 -7.85 9.71
C TYR A 255 -0.21 -8.49 9.22
N TYR A 256 -0.12 -9.73 8.72
CA TYR A 256 -1.29 -10.55 8.37
C TYR A 256 -2.30 -10.64 9.52
N LYS A 257 -1.83 -10.94 10.74
CA LYS A 257 -2.68 -11.04 11.92
C LYS A 257 -3.39 -9.71 12.22
N LEU A 258 -2.68 -8.59 12.17
CA LEU A 258 -3.26 -7.27 12.38
C LEU A 258 -4.32 -6.94 11.31
N LEU A 259 -4.04 -7.17 10.04
CA LEU A 259 -4.99 -6.94 8.96
C LEU A 259 -6.25 -7.79 9.14
N LYS A 260 -6.08 -9.07 9.53
CA LYS A 260 -7.20 -9.96 9.84
C LYS A 260 -8.04 -9.43 11.01
N GLU A 261 -7.42 -9.01 12.11
CA GLU A 261 -8.12 -8.39 13.25
C GLU A 261 -8.92 -7.14 12.83
N LEU A 262 -8.35 -6.30 11.97
CA LEU A 262 -9.02 -5.11 11.45
C LEU A 262 -10.21 -5.46 10.54
N ILE A 263 -10.07 -6.47 9.68
CA ILE A 263 -11.17 -6.97 8.82
C ILE A 263 -12.29 -7.53 9.68
N ASP A 264 -11.95 -8.40 10.65
CA ASP A 264 -12.93 -9.04 11.54
C ASP A 264 -13.65 -8.00 12.42
N ALA A 265 -12.98 -6.90 12.79
CA ALA A 265 -13.56 -5.78 13.52
C ALA A 265 -14.34 -4.77 12.63
N GLY A 266 -14.40 -5.00 11.32
CA GLY A 266 -15.16 -4.19 10.37
C GLY A 266 -14.53 -2.85 10.00
N ALA A 267 -13.19 -2.77 9.91
CA ALA A 267 -12.49 -1.61 9.36
C ALA A 267 -12.74 -1.50 7.84
N PRO A 268 -13.24 -0.36 7.32
CA PRO A 268 -13.53 -0.22 5.90
C PRO A 268 -12.29 0.23 5.10
N PHE A 269 -11.39 -0.71 4.80
CA PHE A 269 -10.26 -0.49 3.90
C PHE A 269 -10.32 -1.40 2.68
N ASP A 270 -9.74 -0.96 1.57
CA ASP A 270 -9.87 -1.55 0.24
C ASP A 270 -8.61 -2.30 -0.17
N TYR A 271 -7.44 -1.76 0.19
CA TYR A 271 -6.13 -2.29 -0.21
C TYR A 271 -5.23 -2.62 0.98
N ILE A 272 -4.33 -3.58 0.76
CA ILE A 272 -3.20 -3.86 1.64
C ILE A 272 -1.96 -3.24 1.01
N GLY A 273 -1.32 -2.32 1.70
CA GLY A 273 -0.05 -1.72 1.32
C GLY A 273 1.11 -2.47 1.96
N GLU A 274 2.09 -2.86 1.14
CA GLU A 274 3.36 -3.44 1.55
C GLU A 274 4.48 -2.56 1.02
N GLN A 275 5.18 -1.86 1.93
CA GLN A 275 6.18 -0.85 1.56
C GLN A 275 7.28 -1.42 0.67
N SER A 276 7.66 -2.70 0.84
CA SER A 276 8.66 -3.34 -0.03
C SER A 276 10.03 -2.66 -0.02
N HIS A 277 10.39 -2.05 1.11
CA HIS A 277 11.73 -1.52 1.34
C HIS A 277 12.75 -2.66 1.46
N MET A 278 13.60 -2.84 0.45
CA MET A 278 14.67 -3.84 0.44
C MET A 278 16.00 -3.29 0.99
N HIS A 279 15.91 -2.38 1.96
CA HIS A 279 17.07 -1.72 2.56
C HIS A 279 17.92 -2.65 3.44
N SER A 280 17.34 -3.77 3.89
CA SER A 280 18.05 -4.81 4.65
C SER A 280 18.53 -5.97 3.80
N GLY A 281 18.52 -5.80 2.47
CA GLY A 281 18.82 -6.84 1.49
C GLY A 281 17.64 -7.09 0.55
N ASN A 282 17.97 -7.46 -0.69
CA ASN A 282 16.99 -7.78 -1.72
C ASN A 282 16.19 -9.03 -1.32
N TRP A 283 14.89 -8.99 -1.54
CA TRP A 283 14.04 -10.16 -1.33
C TRP A 283 14.35 -11.24 -2.36
N SER A 284 14.36 -12.50 -1.91
CA SER A 284 14.35 -13.64 -2.82
C SER A 284 12.97 -13.78 -3.47
N PHE A 285 12.90 -14.51 -4.58
CA PHE A 285 11.61 -14.87 -5.19
C PHE A 285 10.71 -15.58 -4.19
N THR A 286 11.23 -16.57 -3.45
CA THR A 286 10.49 -17.30 -2.41
C THR A 286 9.91 -16.37 -1.36
N GLN A 287 10.72 -15.43 -0.85
CA GLN A 287 10.25 -14.48 0.16
C GLN A 287 9.11 -13.61 -0.39
N LEU A 288 9.26 -13.05 -1.60
CA LEU A 288 8.20 -12.27 -2.24
C LEU A 288 6.93 -13.10 -2.42
N TRP A 289 7.07 -14.34 -2.90
CA TRP A 289 5.95 -15.25 -3.12
C TRP A 289 5.19 -15.54 -1.82
N GLU A 290 5.90 -15.86 -0.73
CA GLU A 290 5.30 -16.13 0.58
C GLU A 290 4.58 -14.91 1.17
N ILE A 291 5.14 -13.71 1.00
CA ILE A 291 4.51 -12.46 1.44
C ILE A 291 3.19 -12.27 0.67
N LEU A 292 3.25 -12.38 -0.66
CA LEU A 292 2.08 -12.17 -1.53
C LEU A 292 0.99 -13.20 -1.29
N GLU A 293 1.31 -14.49 -1.18
CA GLU A 293 0.34 -15.56 -0.90
C GLU A 293 -0.34 -15.37 0.47
N ARG A 294 0.44 -14.99 1.47
CA ARG A 294 -0.10 -14.73 2.81
C ARG A 294 -1.07 -13.57 2.81
N LEU A 295 -0.69 -12.43 2.23
CA LEU A 295 -1.53 -11.23 2.20
C LEU A 295 -2.74 -11.40 1.28
N SER A 296 -2.59 -12.08 0.13
CA SER A 296 -3.67 -12.30 -0.83
C SER A 296 -4.80 -13.16 -0.27
N SER A 297 -4.50 -14.06 0.67
CA SER A 297 -5.51 -14.89 1.37
C SER A 297 -6.55 -14.07 2.15
N LEU A 298 -6.30 -12.76 2.39
CA LEU A 298 -7.26 -11.83 2.98
C LEU A 298 -8.28 -11.28 1.96
N ASN A 299 -8.23 -11.73 0.70
CA ASN A 299 -9.14 -11.36 -0.39
C ASN A 299 -9.22 -9.84 -0.65
N LYS A 300 -8.08 -9.15 -0.51
CA LYS A 300 -7.93 -7.73 -0.87
C LYS A 300 -6.74 -7.56 -1.80
N PRO A 301 -6.78 -6.62 -2.77
CA PRO A 301 -5.62 -6.34 -3.61
C PRO A 301 -4.44 -5.84 -2.77
N VAL A 302 -3.25 -6.28 -3.13
CA VAL A 302 -1.98 -5.87 -2.50
C VAL A 302 -1.29 -4.85 -3.40
N LEU A 303 -0.83 -3.76 -2.80
CA LEU A 303 -0.06 -2.70 -3.44
C LEU A 303 1.36 -2.73 -2.88
N LEU A 304 2.35 -2.83 -3.75
CA LEU A 304 3.75 -2.59 -3.38
C LEU A 304 3.97 -1.08 -3.44
N THR A 305 3.94 -0.42 -2.29
CA THR A 305 3.71 1.04 -2.22
C THR A 305 4.99 1.87 -2.30
N GLU A 306 6.12 1.34 -1.83
CA GLU A 306 7.36 2.10 -1.63
C GLU A 306 8.61 1.29 -2.04
N LEU A 307 8.47 0.43 -3.06
CA LEU A 307 9.53 -0.47 -3.52
C LEU A 307 10.82 0.29 -3.73
N SER A 308 11.84 -0.10 -2.97
CA SER A 308 13.16 0.50 -3.02
C SER A 308 14.25 -0.55 -2.85
N VAL A 309 15.22 -0.51 -3.76
CA VAL A 309 16.39 -1.38 -3.78
C VAL A 309 17.62 -0.47 -3.69
N LEU A 310 18.59 -0.84 -2.85
CA LEU A 310 19.78 -0.03 -2.63
C LEU A 310 20.72 -0.11 -3.84
N SER A 311 21.20 1.04 -4.31
CA SER A 311 22.22 1.17 -5.35
C SER A 311 23.66 1.19 -4.79
N ALA A 312 23.83 0.79 -3.53
CA ALA A 312 25.10 0.80 -2.81
C ALA A 312 25.06 -0.24 -1.66
N PRO A 313 26.22 -0.59 -1.05
CA PRO A 313 26.26 -1.56 0.04
C PRO A 313 25.34 -1.20 1.20
N GLN A 314 24.72 -2.21 1.79
CA GLN A 314 23.99 -2.06 3.04
C GLN A 314 24.96 -1.57 4.12
N ARG A 315 24.56 -0.52 4.84
CA ARG A 315 25.27 -0.02 6.03
C ARG A 315 24.35 -0.20 7.25
N ASN A 316 24.92 -0.39 8.43
CA ASN A 316 24.18 -0.40 9.69
C ASN A 316 23.68 1.01 10.01
N ILE A 317 22.58 1.40 9.36
CA ILE A 317 21.94 2.70 9.51
C ILE A 317 20.68 2.48 10.35
N ASP A 318 20.58 3.24 11.44
CA ASP A 318 19.29 3.41 12.11
C ASP A 318 18.45 4.42 11.33
N TRP A 319 17.62 3.91 10.42
CA TRP A 319 16.71 4.70 9.59
C TRP A 319 15.72 5.55 10.40
N THR A 320 15.51 5.19 11.67
CA THR A 320 14.62 5.95 12.54
C THR A 320 15.30 7.18 13.12
N THR A 321 16.63 7.18 13.32
CA THR A 321 17.35 8.26 14.02
C THR A 321 18.39 9.02 13.19
N GLN A 322 18.96 8.39 12.16
CA GLN A 322 20.13 8.92 11.45
C GLN A 322 19.73 9.57 10.12
N ARG A 323 20.24 10.79 9.87
CA ARG A 323 20.21 11.37 8.51
C ARG A 323 21.16 10.57 7.63
N PRO A 324 20.82 10.29 6.36
CA PRO A 324 21.72 9.58 5.46
C PRO A 324 23.07 10.29 5.43
N LEU A 325 24.13 9.50 5.58
CA LEU A 325 25.52 9.96 5.53
C LEU A 325 25.73 10.79 4.26
N GLN A 326 26.40 11.95 4.35
CA GLN A 326 26.69 12.84 3.21
C GLN A 326 27.48 12.17 2.06
N ASN A 327 27.94 10.92 2.22
CA ASN A 327 28.79 10.18 1.28
C ASN A 327 28.24 8.78 0.96
N TRP A 328 26.94 8.66 0.69
CA TRP A 328 26.37 7.42 0.18
C TRP A 328 26.27 7.48 -1.35
N ASN A 329 27.33 7.03 -2.01
CA ASN A 329 27.42 7.01 -3.47
C ASN A 329 26.96 5.65 -3.99
N SER A 330 26.25 5.65 -5.12
CA SER A 330 25.99 4.42 -5.86
C SER A 330 27.28 3.74 -6.30
N GLU A 331 27.25 2.42 -6.36
CA GLU A 331 28.37 1.59 -6.82
C GLU A 331 27.90 0.69 -7.98
N PRO A 332 28.68 0.54 -9.08
CA PRO A 332 28.20 -0.12 -10.31
C PRO A 332 27.65 -1.54 -10.09
N GLU A 333 28.20 -2.28 -9.14
CA GLU A 333 27.72 -3.64 -8.83
C GLU A 333 26.32 -3.65 -8.22
N TYR A 334 25.94 -2.62 -7.47
CA TYR A 334 24.62 -2.50 -6.84
C TYR A 334 23.63 -1.81 -7.76
N GLU A 335 24.07 -0.86 -8.60
CA GLU A 335 23.25 -0.35 -9.71
C GLU A 335 22.81 -1.49 -10.64
N LYS A 336 23.72 -2.43 -10.96
CA LYS A 336 23.40 -3.62 -11.73
C LYS A 336 22.45 -4.58 -11.00
N LYS A 337 22.43 -4.59 -9.66
CA LYS A 337 21.46 -5.38 -8.87
C LYS A 337 20.10 -4.69 -8.76
N GLN A 338 20.07 -3.36 -8.91
CA GLN A 338 18.86 -2.54 -8.86
C GLN A 338 18.14 -2.53 -10.22
N ALA A 339 18.88 -2.47 -11.32
CA ALA A 339 18.38 -2.57 -12.70
C ALA A 339 17.98 -4.00 -13.04
#